data_AF-A0A7C1IR32-F1
#
_entry.id   AF-A0A7C1IR32-F1
#
_cell.length_a   1.000
_cell.length_b   1.000
_cell.length_c   1.000
_cell.angle_alpha   90.00
_cell.angle_beta   90.00
_cell.angle_gamma   90.00
#
_symmetry.space_group_name_H-M   'P 1'
#
loop_
_entity.id
_entity.type
_entity.pdbx_description
1 polymer ?
#
loop_
_entity_poly.entity_id
_entity_poly.type
_entity_poly.pdbx_seq_one_letter_code
_entity_poly.pdbx_strand_id
1 'polypeptide(L)'
;MDFRPTASLEKEIISLLKDELSFYQSMFILADKQKDCLKLGRDTELAQVYADISRFSQRIAQSEKRLADIIQKDQKNFVLASSHLEVRRLVTSIAAIVEKNIGLLKDNLTAAESREAFIQSELEELHKSRQLLEQLAGRPENADGRKNNLSKPGG
;
A
#
# COMPACT_ATOMS: atom_id res chain seq x y z
N MET A 1 -29.60 -37.89 -7.48
CA MET A 1 -28.80 -36.76 -6.99
C MET A 1 -28.89 -35.66 -8.02
N ASP A 2 -29.47 -34.52 -7.65
CA ASP A 2 -29.67 -33.40 -8.58
C ASP A 2 -28.35 -32.71 -8.88
N PHE A 3 -27.77 -32.98 -10.06
CA PHE A 3 -26.52 -32.40 -10.57
C PHE A 3 -26.63 -30.93 -10.99
N ARG A 4 -27.86 -30.37 -11.04
CA ARG A 4 -28.14 -29.04 -11.62
C ARG A 4 -27.73 -27.84 -10.73
N PRO A 5 -27.89 -27.86 -9.39
CA PRO A 5 -27.49 -26.74 -8.54
C PRO A 5 -25.96 -26.55 -8.52
N THR A 6 -25.21 -27.66 -8.56
CA THR A 6 -23.75 -27.66 -8.46
C THR A 6 -23.08 -27.03 -9.69
N ALA A 7 -23.58 -27.33 -10.89
CA ALA A 7 -23.04 -26.78 -12.13
C ALA A 7 -23.27 -25.26 -12.26
N SER A 8 -24.34 -24.73 -11.66
CA SER A 8 -24.59 -23.27 -11.62
C SER A 8 -23.62 -22.57 -10.68
N LEU A 9 -23.42 -23.13 -9.48
CA LEU A 9 -22.48 -22.59 -8.49
C LEU A 9 -21.03 -22.65 -8.98
N GLU A 10 -20.66 -23.73 -9.66
CA GLU A 10 -19.33 -23.88 -10.26
C GLU A 10 -19.05 -22.78 -11.30
N LYS A 11 -20.00 -22.49 -12.19
CA LYS A 11 -19.88 -21.40 -13.17
C LYS A 11 -19.75 -20.03 -12.50
N GLU A 12 -20.52 -19.80 -11.44
CA GLU A 12 -20.46 -18.57 -10.65
C GLU A 12 -19.07 -18.40 -10.01
N ILE A 13 -18.54 -19.45 -9.37
CA ILE A 13 -17.20 -19.44 -8.76
C ILE A 13 -16.13 -19.23 -9.84
N ILE A 14 -16.20 -19.93 -10.97
CA ILE A 14 -15.24 -19.77 -12.07
C ILE A 14 -15.26 -18.34 -12.61
N SER A 15 -16.44 -17.75 -12.80
CA SER A 15 -16.58 -16.37 -13.27
C SER A 15 -15.93 -15.40 -12.28
N LEU A 16 -16.25 -15.53 -11.00
CA LEU A 16 -15.67 -14.70 -9.95
C LEU A 16 -14.14 -14.83 -9.93
N LEU A 17 -13.61 -16.06 -9.97
CA LEU A 17 -12.16 -16.28 -9.95
C LEU A 17 -11.46 -15.72 -11.19
N LYS A 18 -12.10 -15.71 -12.36
CA LYS A 18 -11.57 -15.04 -13.56
C LYS A 18 -11.48 -13.52 -13.35
N ASP A 19 -12.53 -12.91 -12.79
CA ASP A 19 -12.53 -11.49 -12.46
C ASP A 19 -11.44 -11.14 -11.45
N GLU A 20 -11.24 -11.98 -10.43
CA GLU A 20 -10.18 -11.79 -9.44
C GLU A 20 -8.79 -11.94 -10.07
N LEU A 21 -8.58 -12.94 -10.93
CA LEU A 21 -7.32 -13.10 -11.64
C LEU A 21 -6.98 -11.87 -12.48
N SER A 22 -7.94 -11.35 -13.25
CA SER A 22 -7.75 -10.14 -14.06
C SER A 22 -7.50 -8.89 -13.21
N PHE A 23 -8.15 -8.79 -12.04
CA PHE A 23 -7.88 -7.73 -11.08
C PHE A 23 -6.44 -7.79 -10.56
N TYR A 24 -5.98 -8.96 -10.09
CA TYR A 24 -4.62 -9.12 -9.57
C TYR A 24 -3.53 -8.93 -10.64
N GLN A 25 -3.81 -9.28 -11.89
CA GLN A 25 -2.94 -8.97 -13.03
C GLN A 25 -2.86 -7.46 -13.29
N SER A 26 -3.99 -6.75 -13.17
CA SER A 26 -4.02 -5.29 -13.31
C SER A 26 -3.26 -4.61 -12.18
N MET A 27 -3.38 -5.12 -10.94
CA MET A 27 -2.58 -4.66 -9.81
C MET A 27 -1.08 -4.86 -10.04
N PHE A 28 -0.68 -6.00 -10.62
CA PHE A 28 0.71 -6.28 -10.96
C PHE A 28 1.29 -5.22 -11.91
N ILE A 29 0.56 -4.89 -12.97
CA ILE A 29 0.99 -3.88 -13.94
C ILE A 29 1.15 -2.50 -13.28
N LEU A 30 0.22 -2.12 -12.39
CA LEU A 30 0.31 -0.83 -11.70
C LEU A 30 1.42 -0.78 -10.65
N ALA A 31 1.65 -1.88 -9.92
CA ALA A 31 2.77 -1.99 -8.99
C ALA A 31 4.14 -1.97 -9.71
N ASP A 32 4.23 -2.62 -10.87
CA ASP A 32 5.44 -2.58 -11.71
C ASP A 32 5.67 -1.16 -12.28
N LYS A 33 4.62 -0.49 -12.74
CA LYS A 33 4.70 0.93 -13.15
C LYS A 33 5.15 1.83 -11.99
N GLN A 34 4.66 1.60 -10.78
CA GLN A 34 5.09 2.34 -9.59
C GLN A 34 6.59 2.17 -9.35
N LYS A 35 7.11 0.95 -9.49
CA LYS A 35 8.54 0.63 -9.37
C LYS A 35 9.37 1.46 -10.34
N ASP A 36 8.96 1.51 -11.60
CA ASP A 36 9.63 2.30 -12.63
C ASP A 36 9.58 3.79 -12.34
N CYS A 37 8.43 4.31 -11.88
CA CYS A 37 8.30 5.72 -11.51
C CYS A 37 9.21 6.09 -10.34
N LEU A 38 9.31 5.22 -9.32
CA LEU A 38 10.19 5.41 -8.17
C LEU A 38 11.67 5.41 -8.58
N LYS A 39 12.08 4.48 -9.46
CA LYS A 39 13.47 4.38 -9.94
C LYS A 39 13.88 5.53 -10.86
N LEU A 40 12.96 5.99 -11.71
CA LEU A 40 13.25 7.01 -12.72
C LEU A 40 12.91 8.44 -12.25
N GLY A 41 12.46 8.63 -11.01
CA GLY A 41 12.12 9.95 -10.46
C GLY A 41 10.93 10.61 -11.15
N ARG A 42 9.96 9.83 -11.65
CA ARG A 42 8.79 10.34 -12.39
C ARG A 42 7.66 10.71 -11.43
N ASP A 43 7.86 11.75 -10.63
CA ASP A 43 6.98 12.05 -9.49
C ASP A 43 5.53 12.41 -9.89
N THR A 44 5.32 13.06 -11.04
CA THR A 44 3.96 13.34 -11.56
C THR A 44 3.21 12.06 -11.93
N GLU A 45 3.88 11.11 -12.58
CA GLU A 45 3.28 9.81 -12.92
C GLU A 45 3.08 8.96 -11.67
N LEU A 46 4.00 9.05 -10.70
CA LEU A 46 3.92 8.35 -9.43
C LEU A 46 2.68 8.77 -8.62
N ALA A 47 2.35 10.07 -8.60
CA ALA A 47 1.14 10.57 -7.94
C ALA A 47 -0.14 9.98 -8.55
N GLN A 48 -0.21 9.86 -9.89
CA GLN A 48 -1.33 9.22 -10.57
C GLN A 48 -1.41 7.73 -10.22
N VAL A 49 -0.28 7.04 -10.20
CA VAL A 49 -0.22 5.60 -9.84
C VAL A 49 -0.68 5.38 -8.40
N TYR A 50 -0.33 6.26 -7.45
CA TYR A 50 -0.85 6.18 -6.08
C TYR A 50 -2.37 6.33 -6.01
N ALA A 51 -2.95 7.25 -6.79
CA ALA A 51 -4.39 7.42 -6.85
C ALA A 51 -5.09 6.15 -7.35
N ASP A 52 -4.50 5.46 -8.34
CA ASP A 52 -5.06 4.21 -8.88
C ASP A 52 -4.92 3.04 -7.90
N ILE A 53 -3.76 2.92 -7.22
CA ILE A 53 -3.50 1.88 -6.20
C ILE A 53 -4.40 2.04 -4.97
N SER A 54 -4.75 3.28 -4.59
CA SER A 54 -5.57 3.54 -3.40
C SER A 54 -6.93 2.83 -3.41
N ARG A 55 -7.43 2.47 -4.60
CA ARG A 55 -8.72 1.78 -4.80
C ARG A 55 -8.63 0.27 -4.61
N PHE A 56 -7.42 -0.30 -4.57
CA PHE A 56 -7.23 -1.76 -4.49
C PHE A 56 -7.71 -2.33 -3.17
N SER A 57 -7.43 -1.68 -2.04
CA SER A 57 -7.85 -2.16 -0.71
C SER A 57 -9.37 -2.32 -0.63
N GLN A 58 -10.11 -1.34 -1.17
CA GLN A 58 -11.57 -1.41 -1.25
C GLN A 58 -12.05 -2.54 -2.16
N ARG A 59 -11.43 -2.73 -3.33
CA ARG A 59 -11.82 -3.81 -4.25
C ARG A 59 -11.52 -5.20 -3.69
N ILE A 60 -10.39 -5.38 -2.99
CA ILE A 60 -10.01 -6.62 -2.29
C ILE A 60 -11.05 -6.95 -1.21
N ALA A 61 -11.39 -5.98 -0.35
CA ALA A 61 -12.40 -6.19 0.69
C ALA A 61 -13.78 -6.58 0.10
N GLN A 62 -14.14 -6.02 -1.07
CA GLN A 62 -15.35 -6.43 -1.78
C GLN A 62 -15.27 -7.86 -2.33
N SER A 63 -14.11 -8.28 -2.86
CA SER A 63 -13.87 -9.66 -3.32
C SER A 63 -14.02 -10.67 -2.19
N GLU A 64 -13.35 -10.39 -1.06
CA GLU A 64 -13.35 -11.24 0.12
C GLU A 64 -14.77 -11.42 0.67
N LYS A 65 -15.54 -10.32 0.72
CA LYS A 65 -16.95 -10.36 1.12
C LYS A 65 -17.79 -11.23 0.18
N ARG A 66 -17.66 -11.05 -1.15
CA ARG A 66 -18.40 -11.85 -2.14
C ARG A 66 -18.08 -13.33 -2.02
N LEU A 67 -16.82 -13.69 -1.84
CA LEU A 67 -16.40 -15.07 -1.61
C LEU A 67 -17.00 -15.63 -0.31
N ALA A 68 -16.96 -14.86 0.78
CA ALA A 68 -17.55 -15.26 2.05
C ALA A 68 -19.06 -15.50 1.93
N ASP A 69 -19.79 -14.61 1.24
CA ASP A 69 -21.23 -14.74 1.00
C ASP A 69 -21.56 -16.03 0.22
N ILE A 70 -20.77 -16.36 -0.81
CA ILE A 70 -20.92 -17.61 -1.58
C ILE A 70 -20.67 -18.84 -0.70
N ILE A 71 -19.61 -18.82 0.11
CA ILE A 71 -19.26 -19.93 1.02
C ILE A 71 -20.35 -20.15 2.05
N GLN A 72 -20.91 -19.08 2.63
CA GLN A 72 -21.95 -19.15 3.65
C GLN A 72 -23.29 -19.62 3.08
N LYS A 73 -23.63 -19.20 1.86
CA LYS A 73 -24.91 -19.53 1.22
C LYS A 73 -25.07 -21.03 0.94
N ASP A 74 -24.00 -21.71 0.54
CA ASP A 74 -24.05 -23.14 0.23
C ASP A 74 -22.70 -23.83 0.44
N GLN A 75 -22.35 -24.03 1.71
CA GLN A 75 -21.06 -24.62 2.10
C GLN A 75 -20.82 -26.01 1.50
N LYS A 76 -21.87 -26.85 1.40
CA LYS A 76 -21.73 -28.23 0.90
C LYS A 76 -21.44 -28.25 -0.60
N ASN A 77 -22.18 -27.46 -1.39
CA ASN A 77 -21.92 -27.38 -2.82
C ASN A 77 -20.66 -26.57 -3.14
N PHE A 78 -20.27 -25.61 -2.28
CA PHE A 78 -18.99 -24.91 -2.41
C PHE A 78 -17.80 -25.88 -2.30
N VAL A 79 -17.79 -26.78 -1.31
CA VAL A 79 -16.74 -27.80 -1.18
C VAL A 79 -16.64 -28.65 -2.46
N LEU A 80 -17.78 -29.08 -2.99
CA LEU A 80 -17.81 -29.88 -4.23
C LEU A 80 -17.31 -29.07 -5.44
N ALA A 81 -17.79 -27.84 -5.63
CA ALA A 81 -17.36 -26.97 -6.72
C ALA A 81 -15.87 -26.57 -6.61
N SER A 82 -15.35 -26.40 -5.39
CA SER A 82 -13.93 -26.09 -5.15
C SER A 82 -12.98 -27.23 -5.56
N SER A 83 -13.49 -28.46 -5.60
CA SER A 83 -12.73 -29.62 -6.09
C SER A 83 -12.61 -29.65 -7.62
N HIS A 84 -13.40 -28.84 -8.34
CA HIS A 84 -13.36 -28.75 -9.79
C HIS A 84 -11.97 -28.30 -10.27
N LEU A 85 -11.49 -28.90 -11.37
CA LEU A 85 -10.13 -28.69 -11.85
C LEU A 85 -9.87 -27.24 -12.27
N GLU A 86 -10.83 -26.61 -12.96
CA GLU A 86 -10.67 -25.22 -13.39
C GLU A 86 -10.62 -24.25 -12.20
N VAL A 87 -11.43 -24.49 -11.17
CA VAL A 87 -11.44 -23.72 -9.93
C VAL A 87 -10.07 -23.79 -9.25
N ARG A 88 -9.53 -25.00 -9.05
CA ARG A 88 -8.20 -25.19 -8.47
C ARG A 88 -7.11 -24.50 -9.29
N ARG A 89 -7.16 -24.63 -10.62
CA ARG A 89 -6.19 -23.96 -11.51
C ARG A 89 -6.23 -22.45 -11.36
N LEU A 90 -7.43 -21.85 -11.31
CA LEU A 90 -7.59 -20.41 -11.13
C LEU A 90 -7.09 -19.96 -9.76
N VAL A 91 -7.44 -20.67 -8.69
CA VAL A 91 -6.94 -20.38 -7.33
C VAL A 91 -5.41 -20.42 -7.27
N THR A 92 -4.78 -21.45 -7.82
CA THR A 92 -3.30 -21.52 -7.90
C THR A 92 -2.71 -20.35 -8.68
N SER A 93 -3.34 -19.96 -9.80
CA SER A 93 -2.89 -18.83 -10.62
C SER A 93 -3.02 -17.50 -9.88
N ILE A 94 -4.13 -17.31 -9.16
CA ILE A 94 -4.38 -16.14 -8.31
C ILE A 94 -3.35 -16.08 -7.18
N ALA A 95 -3.13 -17.19 -6.46
CA ALA A 95 -2.14 -17.25 -5.39
C ALA A 95 -0.73 -16.86 -5.91
N ALA A 96 -0.34 -17.39 -7.08
CA ALA A 96 0.95 -17.07 -7.68
C ALA A 96 1.09 -15.58 -8.04
N ILE A 97 0.05 -14.94 -8.58
CA ILE A 97 0.12 -13.50 -8.92
C ILE A 97 0.04 -12.62 -7.66
N VAL A 98 -0.69 -13.04 -6.62
CA VAL A 98 -0.71 -12.37 -5.31
C VAL A 98 0.67 -12.36 -4.68
N GLU A 99 1.37 -13.50 -4.65
CA GLU A 99 2.75 -13.56 -4.13
C GLU A 99 3.70 -12.65 -4.92
N LYS A 100 3.57 -12.61 -6.25
CA LYS A 100 4.34 -11.68 -7.09
C LYS A 100 4.05 -10.22 -6.76
N ASN A 101 2.78 -9.88 -6.57
CA ASN A 101 2.36 -8.53 -6.18
C ASN A 101 2.94 -8.12 -4.82
N ILE A 102 2.90 -9.02 -3.84
CA ILE A 102 3.51 -8.79 -2.52
C ILE A 102 5.01 -8.51 -2.67
N GLY A 103 5.72 -9.30 -3.47
CA GLY A 103 7.14 -9.07 -3.76
C GLY A 103 7.40 -7.69 -4.37
N LEU A 104 6.65 -7.32 -5.42
CA LEU A 104 6.79 -6.01 -6.06
C LEU A 104 6.49 -4.85 -5.11
N LEU A 105 5.46 -4.97 -4.27
CA LEU A 105 5.13 -3.92 -3.31
C LEU A 105 6.21 -3.75 -2.23
N LYS A 106 6.88 -4.84 -1.81
CA LYS A 106 8.05 -4.78 -0.92
C LYS A 106 9.24 -4.09 -1.57
N ASP A 107 9.51 -4.38 -2.84
CA ASP A 107 10.54 -3.67 -3.61
C ASP A 107 10.24 -2.17 -3.69
N ASN A 108 8.97 -1.81 -3.97
CA ASN A 108 8.54 -0.42 -4.05
C ASN A 108 8.65 0.30 -2.72
N LEU A 109 8.28 -0.36 -1.62
CA LEU A 109 8.47 0.17 -0.27
C LEU A 109 9.94 0.48 -0.01
N THR A 110 10.83 -0.47 -0.29
CA THR A 110 12.29 -0.31 -0.11
C THR A 110 12.82 0.89 -0.93
N ALA A 111 12.36 1.05 -2.16
CA ALA A 111 12.73 2.18 -3.01
C ALA A 111 12.21 3.51 -2.47
N ALA A 112 10.99 3.54 -1.94
CA ALA A 112 10.40 4.73 -1.34
C ALA A 112 11.13 5.13 -0.05
N GLU A 113 11.43 4.18 0.84
CA GLU A 113 12.18 4.40 2.08
C GLU A 113 13.59 4.95 1.79
N SER A 114 14.25 4.46 0.74
CA SER A 114 15.56 4.97 0.31
C SER A 114 15.49 6.44 -0.13
N ARG A 115 14.41 6.83 -0.83
CA ARG A 115 14.18 8.23 -1.22
C ARG A 115 13.85 9.11 -0.02
N GLU A 116 13.05 8.60 0.92
CA GLU A 116 12.73 9.29 2.16
C GLU A 116 14.01 9.57 2.98
N ALA A 117 14.86 8.56 3.17
CA ALA A 117 16.12 8.69 3.89
C ALA A 117 17.04 9.75 3.25
N PHE A 118 17.12 9.79 1.91
CA PHE A 118 17.86 10.82 1.20
C PHE A 118 17.31 12.24 1.46
N ILE A 119 15.99 12.41 1.40
CA ILE A 119 15.36 13.71 1.68
C ILE A 119 15.61 14.14 3.14
N GLN A 120 15.54 13.20 4.08
CA GLN A 120 15.82 13.46 5.49
C GLN A 120 17.26 13.91 5.71
N SER A 121 18.25 13.27 5.07
CA SER A 121 19.66 13.70 5.18
C SER A 121 19.88 15.10 4.62
N GLU A 122 19.28 15.43 3.47
CA GLU A 122 19.38 16.78 2.90
C GLU A 122 18.75 17.83 3.82
N LEU A 123 17.61 17.51 4.45
CA LEU A 123 16.96 18.39 5.41
C LEU A 123 17.82 18.64 6.65
N GLU A 124 18.49 17.61 7.17
CA GLU A 124 19.43 17.74 8.29
C GLU A 124 20.61 18.65 7.97
N GLU A 125 21.20 18.51 6.78
CA GLU A 125 22.28 19.40 6.32
C GLU A 125 21.83 20.86 6.18
N LEU A 126 20.59 21.09 5.73
CA LEU A 126 20.00 22.42 5.70
C LEU A 126 19.76 23.00 7.11
N HIS A 127 19.34 22.17 8.07
CA HIS A 127 19.21 22.61 9.47
C HIS A 127 20.57 23.00 10.07
N LYS A 128 21.63 22.21 9.84
CA LYS A 128 23.00 22.56 10.28
C LYS A 128 23.46 23.86 9.65
N SER A 129 23.23 24.02 8.35
CA SER A 129 23.59 25.24 7.61
C SER A 129 22.85 26.47 8.16
N ARG A 130 21.56 26.33 8.47
CA ARG A 130 20.76 27.40 9.09
C ARG A 130 21.29 27.79 10.46
N GLN A 131 21.63 26.83 11.33
CA GLN A 131 22.19 27.10 12.66
C GLN A 131 23.52 27.88 12.56
N LEU A 132 24.40 27.51 11.62
CA LEU A 132 25.65 28.23 11.38
C LEU A 132 25.39 29.68 10.94
N LEU A 133 24.43 29.90 10.05
CA LEU A 133 24.05 31.24 9.60
C LEU A 133 23.46 32.09 10.74
N GLU A 134 22.65 31.50 11.61
CA GLU A 134 22.09 32.17 12.80
C GLU A 134 23.19 32.59 13.79
N GLN A 135 24.22 31.74 13.98
CA GLN A 135 25.41 32.06 14.78
C GLN A 135 26.22 33.20 14.16
N LEU A 136 26.46 33.17 12.84
CA LEU A 136 27.20 34.22 12.12
C LEU A 136 26.46 35.57 12.10
N ALA A 137 25.12 35.54 12.05
CA ALA A 137 24.28 36.73 12.11
C ALA A 137 24.23 37.38 13.51
N GLY A 138 24.92 36.80 14.51
CA GLY A 138 25.00 37.36 15.85
C GLY A 138 23.67 37.33 16.61
N ARG A 139 22.73 36.43 16.28
CA ARG A 139 21.50 36.23 17.06
C ARG A 139 21.84 35.38 18.28
N PRO A 140 21.82 35.92 19.51
CA PRO A 140 22.09 35.12 20.69
C PRO A 140 20.94 34.13 20.92
N GLU A 141 21.28 32.86 21.10
CA GLU A 141 20.34 31.76 21.33
C GLU A 141 19.56 31.86 22.67
N ASN A 142 19.76 32.91 23.47
CA ASN A 142 19.08 33.08 24.75
C ASN A 142 18.78 34.55 25.05
N ALA A 143 17.61 35.02 24.63
CA ALA A 143 17.01 36.24 25.18
C ALA A 143 15.52 36.01 25.51
N ASP A 144 15.18 34.83 26.02
CA ASP A 144 13.91 34.63 26.72
C ASP A 144 14.10 35.04 28.19
N GLY A 145 14.00 36.35 28.39
CA GLY A 145 14.16 36.99 29.68
C GLY A 145 13.03 36.62 30.63
N ARG A 146 13.25 35.64 31.49
CA ARG A 146 12.53 35.51 32.77
C ARG A 146 13.43 34.94 33.85
N LYS A 147 14.00 35.83 34.67
CA LYS A 147 13.73 35.86 36.12
C LYS A 147 14.27 37.15 36.73
N ASN A 148 13.31 37.99 37.12
CA ASN A 148 13.45 39.07 38.09
C ASN A 148 14.33 38.64 39.27
N ASN A 149 15.31 39.46 39.60
CA ASN A 149 15.68 39.75 40.98
C ASN A 149 16.28 41.16 41.01
N LEU A 150 15.37 42.15 40.94
CA LEU A 150 15.68 43.49 41.41
C LEU A 150 15.63 43.48 42.94
N SER A 151 16.82 43.58 43.50
CA SER A 151 17.11 43.97 44.86
C SER A 151 16.23 45.16 45.30
N LYS A 152 15.56 45.03 46.45
CA LYS A 152 15.06 46.19 47.20
C LYS A 152 16.20 46.77 48.04
N PRO A 153 16.44 48.10 48.02
CA PRO A 153 17.27 48.75 49.01
C PRO A 153 16.49 49.02 50.29
N GLY A 154 17.22 49.14 51.41
CA GLY A 154 16.68 49.43 52.74
C GLY A 154 16.04 50.81 52.87
N GLY A 155 15.18 50.90 53.88
CA GLY A 155 14.41 52.07 54.32
C GLY A 155 13.32 51.61 55.26
#